data_AF-A0A1C5BKR9-F1
#
_entry.id   AF-A0A1C5BKR9-F1
#
_cell.length_a   1.000
_cell.length_b   1.000
_cell.length_c   1.000
_cell.angle_alpha   90.00
_cell.angle_beta   90.00
_cell.angle_gamma   90.00
#
_symmetry.space_group_name_H-M   'P 1'
#
loop_
_entity.id
_entity.type
_entity.pdbx_description
1 polymer ?
#
loop_
_entity_poly.entity_id
_entity_poly.type
_entity_poly.pdbx_seq_one_letter_code
_entity_poly.pdbx_strand_id
1 'polypeptide(L)'
;MRWSSGSRCSSRIIRICERQGVPIVADRAYIGAGSWATTAIRRPPNGELSPTERTLNRALAQARVPVERGVARLKSWRIFRRSRCSPNRMTDIAAAVLTLERQR
;
A
#
# COMPACT_ATOMS: atom_id res chain seq x y z
N MET A 1 3.68 -15.21 16.39
CA MET A 1 2.45 -14.40 16.16
C MET A 1 1.78 -14.88 14.88
N ARG A 2 0.63 -15.55 15.01
CA ARG A 2 -0.15 -16.11 13.90
C ARG A 2 -1.23 -15.07 13.56
N TRP A 3 -1.17 -14.49 12.37
CA TRP A 3 -2.20 -13.57 11.89
C TRP A 3 -3.40 -14.39 11.41
N SER A 4 -4.47 -14.42 12.21
CA SER A 4 -5.76 -14.94 11.79
C SER A 4 -6.46 -13.92 10.90
N SER A 5 -6.52 -14.22 9.60
CA SER A 5 -7.64 -13.94 8.69
C SER A 5 -8.39 -12.59 8.84
N GLY A 6 -7.71 -11.49 8.47
CA GLY A 6 -8.36 -10.23 8.05
C GLY A 6 -8.80 -10.23 6.57
N SER A 7 -9.24 -11.37 6.03
CA SER A 7 -9.16 -11.70 4.60
C SER A 7 -10.30 -11.20 3.69
N ARG A 8 -11.29 -10.44 4.18
CA ARG A 8 -12.46 -10.03 3.36
C ARG A 8 -12.37 -8.68 2.65
N CYS A 9 -11.63 -7.70 3.18
CA CYS A 9 -11.60 -6.35 2.59
C CYS A 9 -10.50 -6.18 1.54
N SER A 10 -9.29 -6.68 1.80
CA SER A 10 -8.16 -6.52 0.86
C SER A 10 -8.40 -7.28 -0.44
N SER A 11 -8.99 -8.48 -0.36
CA SER A 11 -9.39 -9.29 -1.52
C SER A 11 -10.41 -8.59 -2.41
N ARG A 12 -11.32 -7.79 -1.83
CA ARG A 12 -12.31 -7.01 -2.60
C ARG A 12 -11.67 -5.91 -3.42
N ILE A 13 -10.72 -5.18 -2.84
CA ILE A 13 -10.01 -4.09 -3.54
C ILE A 13 -9.20 -4.64 -4.70
N ILE A 14 -8.45 -5.73 -4.48
CA ILE A 14 -7.66 -6.39 -5.52
C ILE A 14 -8.55 -6.81 -6.70
N ARG A 15 -9.69 -7.44 -6.41
CA ARG A 15 -10.66 -7.89 -7.42
C ARG A 15 -11.34 -6.73 -8.17
N ILE A 16 -11.49 -5.56 -7.56
CA ILE A 16 -12.01 -4.37 -8.25
C ILE A 16 -10.96 -3.85 -9.23
N CYS A 17 -9.71 -3.68 -8.77
CA CYS A 17 -8.62 -3.22 -9.63
C CYS A 17 -8.37 -4.18 -10.81
N GLU A 18 -8.46 -5.49 -10.58
CA GLU A 18 -8.39 -6.51 -11.63
C GLU A 18 -9.47 -6.30 -12.69
N ARG A 19 -10.74 -6.17 -12.29
CA ARG A 19 -11.84 -5.89 -13.24
C ARG A 19 -11.70 -4.57 -13.99
N GLN A 20 -10.98 -3.60 -13.43
CA GLN A 20 -10.80 -2.27 -14.01
C GLN A 20 -9.48 -2.15 -14.78
N GLY A 21 -8.66 -3.19 -14.86
CA GLY A 21 -7.37 -3.12 -15.53
C GLY A 21 -6.36 -2.20 -14.84
N VAL A 22 -6.53 -1.92 -13.53
CA VAL A 22 -5.66 -1.01 -12.77
C VAL A 22 -4.55 -1.81 -12.07
N PRO A 23 -3.27 -1.70 -12.46
CA PRO A 23 -2.19 -2.46 -11.85
C PRO A 23 -2.00 -2.08 -10.36
N ILE A 24 -1.73 -3.07 -9.51
CA ILE A 24 -1.49 -2.86 -8.08
C ILE A 24 -0.02 -3.09 -7.75
N VAL A 25 0.61 -2.11 -7.12
CA VAL A 25 1.90 -2.29 -6.41
C VAL A 25 1.61 -2.48 -4.93
N ALA A 26 1.95 -3.64 -4.39
CA ALA A 26 1.59 -4.03 -3.03
C ALA A 26 2.80 -4.31 -2.13
N ASP A 27 2.58 -4.21 -0.83
CA ASP A 27 3.58 -4.56 0.17
C ASP A 27 3.86 -6.07 0.18
N ARG A 28 5.04 -6.45 0.69
CA ARG A 28 5.45 -7.86 0.83
C ARG A 28 4.47 -8.69 1.67
N ALA A 29 3.74 -8.07 2.60
CA ALA A 29 2.69 -8.74 3.36
C ALA A 29 1.53 -9.28 2.48
N TYR A 30 1.41 -8.79 1.25
CA TYR A 30 0.42 -9.21 0.26
C TYR A 30 0.97 -10.22 -0.76
N ILE A 31 2.14 -10.83 -0.52
CA ILE A 31 2.57 -11.95 -1.35
C ILE A 31 1.47 -13.02 -1.37
N GLY A 32 1.11 -13.50 -2.56
CA GLY A 32 0.02 -14.46 -2.75
C GLY A 32 -1.37 -13.84 -2.88
N ALA A 33 -1.47 -12.50 -2.98
CA ALA A 33 -2.73 -11.78 -3.15
C ALA A 33 -3.36 -11.90 -4.56
N GLY A 34 -2.75 -12.66 -5.47
CA GLY A 34 -3.19 -12.84 -6.86
C GLY A 34 -2.20 -12.27 -7.87
N SER A 35 -2.32 -12.69 -9.13
CA SER A 35 -1.44 -12.26 -10.24
C SER A 35 -1.53 -10.77 -10.56
N TRP A 36 -2.64 -10.12 -10.19
CA TRP A 36 -2.88 -8.70 -10.44
C TRP A 36 -2.14 -7.76 -9.46
N ALA A 37 -1.57 -8.29 -8.38
CA ALA A 37 -0.80 -7.51 -7.39
C ALA A 37 0.70 -7.79 -7.53
N THR A 38 1.45 -6.78 -7.98
CA THR A 38 2.91 -6.84 -8.03
C THR A 38 3.50 -6.61 -6.64
N THR A 39 4.17 -7.63 -6.11
CA THR A 39 4.83 -7.60 -4.79
C THR A 39 6.33 -7.82 -4.92
N ALA A 40 7.09 -7.31 -3.96
CA ALA A 40 8.54 -7.57 -3.90
C ALA A 40 8.85 -9.06 -3.72
N ILE A 41 9.81 -9.56 -4.50
CA ILE A 41 10.28 -10.94 -4.45
C ILE A 41 11.01 -11.19 -3.12
N ARG A 42 10.67 -12.28 -2.43
CA ARG A 42 11.33 -12.67 -1.18
C ARG A 42 12.65 -13.37 -1.49
N ARG A 43 13.67 -13.11 -0.68
CA ARG A 43 14.91 -13.87 -0.75
C ARG A 43 14.62 -15.36 -0.49
N PRO A 44 15.09 -16.28 -1.34
CA PRO A 44 14.89 -17.71 -1.12
C PRO A 44 15.65 -18.18 0.12
N PRO A 45 15.17 -19.23 0.81
CA PRO A 45 15.93 -19.86 1.88
C PRO A 45 17.23 -20.41 1.28
N ASN A 46 18.37 -19.97 1.82
CA ASN A 46 19.73 -20.36 1.39
C ASN A 46 20.18 -19.84 0.01
N GLY A 47 19.58 -18.77 -0.50
CA GLY A 47 20.03 -18.16 -1.75
C GLY A 47 19.99 -16.63 -1.73
N GLU A 48 20.57 -16.04 -2.77
CA GLU A 48 20.51 -14.61 -3.00
C GLU A 48 19.50 -14.26 -4.09
N LEU A 49 19.00 -13.01 -4.05
CA LEU A 49 18.25 -12.46 -5.17
C LEU A 49 19.22 -12.24 -6.33
N SER A 50 18.82 -12.66 -7.53
CA SER A 50 19.51 -12.32 -8.77
C SER A 50 19.59 -10.80 -8.96
N PRO A 51 20.57 -10.30 -9.73
CA PRO A 51 20.68 -8.86 -10.02
C PRO A 51 19.39 -8.25 -10.59
N THR A 52 18.67 -9.01 -11.42
CA THR A 52 17.38 -8.62 -12.00
C THR A 52 16.31 -8.48 -10.93
N GLU A 53 16.15 -9.45 -10.03
CA GLU A 53 15.17 -9.40 -8.95
C GLU A 53 15.47 -8.27 -7.94
N ARG A 54 16.76 -7.98 -7.69
CA ARG A 54 17.16 -6.82 -6.88
C ARG A 54 16.74 -5.51 -7.55
N THR A 55 16.94 -5.39 -8.85
CA THR A 55 16.54 -4.21 -9.62
C THR A 55 15.03 -4.02 -9.61
N LEU A 56 14.26 -5.09 -9.82
CA LEU A 56 12.79 -5.06 -9.72
C LEU A 56 12.32 -4.64 -8.33
N ASN A 57 12.89 -5.23 -7.26
CA ASN A 57 12.55 -4.86 -5.90
C ASN A 57 12.91 -3.40 -5.58
N ARG A 58 14.01 -2.88 -6.12
CA ARG A 58 14.38 -1.46 -5.97
C ARG A 58 13.39 -0.55 -6.68
N ALA A 59 12.98 -0.89 -7.91
CA ALA A 59 11.97 -0.14 -8.65
C ALA A 59 10.62 -0.13 -7.90
N LEU A 60 10.18 -1.29 -7.38
CA LEU A 60 8.97 -1.39 -6.56
C LEU A 60 9.07 -0.55 -5.28
N ALA A 61 10.20 -0.58 -4.60
CA ALA A 61 10.42 0.25 -3.41
C ALA A 61 10.34 1.75 -3.76
N GLN A 62 10.97 2.19 -4.85
CA GLN A 62 10.90 3.59 -5.29
C GLN A 62 9.48 4.03 -5.65
N ALA A 63 8.72 3.18 -6.35
CA ALA A 63 7.32 3.46 -6.68
C ALA A 63 6.43 3.65 -5.43
N ARG A 64 6.80 3.02 -4.29
CA ARG A 64 6.07 3.15 -3.02
C ARG A 64 6.42 4.38 -2.21
N VAL A 65 7.58 4.99 -2.42
CA VAL A 65 8.07 6.15 -1.64
C VAL A 65 7.03 7.27 -1.52
N PRO A 66 6.34 7.70 -2.60
CA PRO A 66 5.35 8.77 -2.50
C PRO A 66 4.16 8.41 -1.60
N VAL A 67 3.68 7.16 -1.68
CA VAL A 67 2.56 6.65 -0.89
C VAL A 67 2.95 6.59 0.59
N GLU A 68 4.12 6.02 0.88
CA GLU A 68 4.63 5.91 2.25
C GLU A 68 4.85 7.29 2.88
N ARG A 69 5.41 8.23 2.12
CA ARG A 69 5.55 9.63 2.55
C ARG A 69 4.19 10.28 2.80
N GLY A 70 3.21 10.06 1.93
CA GLY A 70 1.84 10.56 2.10
C GLY A 70 1.20 10.02 3.38
N VAL A 71 1.28 8.70 3.61
CA VAL A 71 0.76 8.05 4.82
C VAL A 71 1.48 8.55 6.08
N ALA A 72 2.80 8.72 6.02
CA ALA A 72 3.57 9.27 7.14
C ALA A 72 3.13 10.70 7.50
N ARG A 73 2.90 11.55 6.48
CA ARG A 73 2.33 12.89 6.67
C ARG A 73 0.94 12.80 7.30
N LEU A 74 0.03 12.01 6.75
CA LEU A 74 -1.31 11.86 7.32
C LEU A 74 -1.27 11.38 8.78
N LYS A 75 -0.35 10.48 9.14
CA LYS A 75 -0.20 10.00 10.53
C LYS A 75 0.28 11.08 11.52
N SER A 76 0.92 12.16 11.06
CA SER A 76 1.31 13.26 11.95
C SER A 76 0.09 14.03 12.48
N TRP A 77 -1.00 14.07 11.70
CA TRP A 77 -2.22 14.77 12.06
C TRP A 77 -3.07 13.98 13.06
N ARG A 78 -3.43 14.64 14.17
CA ARG A 78 -4.16 14.01 15.29
C ARG A 78 -5.51 13.42 14.88
N ILE A 79 -6.17 14.00 13.87
CA ILE A 79 -7.48 13.55 13.37
C ILE A 79 -7.45 12.14 12.77
N PHE A 80 -6.33 11.71 12.16
CA PHE A 80 -6.20 10.38 11.58
C PHE A 80 -5.80 9.29 12.60
N ARG A 81 -5.45 9.64 13.85
CA ARG A 81 -5.01 8.64 14.85
C ARG A 81 -6.15 7.73 15.33
N ARG A 82 -7.40 8.20 15.28
CA ARG A 82 -8.58 7.48 15.79
C ARG A 82 -9.82 7.65 14.88
N SER A 83 -9.63 7.90 13.59
CA SER A 83 -10.75 8.08 12.67
C SER A 83 -11.56 6.78 12.54
N ARG A 84 -12.80 6.80 13.06
CA ARG A 84 -13.84 5.76 12.82
C ARG A 84 -14.96 6.28 11.92
N CYS A 85 -14.71 7.32 11.14
CA CYS A 85 -15.69 7.91 10.23
C CYS A 85 -15.83 7.09 8.94
N SER A 86 -16.92 7.35 8.19
CA SER A 86 -17.14 6.74 6.89
C SER A 86 -15.97 7.02 5.94
N PRO A 87 -15.65 6.11 4.99
CA PRO A 87 -14.60 6.32 4.01
C PRO A 87 -14.76 7.62 3.22
N ASN A 88 -16.00 8.00 2.85
CA ASN A 88 -16.28 9.26 2.17
C ASN A 88 -15.83 10.46 3.00
N ARG A 89 -16.20 10.50 4.29
CA ARG A 89 -15.77 11.58 5.19
C ARG A 89 -14.26 11.59 5.42
N MET A 90 -13.61 10.43 5.44
CA MET A 90 -12.14 10.38 5.50
C MET A 90 -11.49 10.96 4.24
N THR A 91 -12.06 10.72 3.06
CA THR A 91 -11.59 11.30 1.80
C THR A 91 -11.67 12.82 1.84
N ASP A 92 -12.78 13.39 2.31
CA ASP A 92 -12.95 14.85 2.41
C ASP A 92 -11.93 15.47 3.39
N ILE A 93 -11.73 14.84 4.55
CA ILE A 93 -10.72 15.29 5.54
C ILE A 93 -9.31 15.19 4.97
N ALA A 94 -8.98 14.12 4.24
CA ALA A 94 -7.68 13.97 3.60
C ALA A 94 -7.44 15.04 2.52
N ALA A 95 -8.46 15.38 1.73
CA ALA A 95 -8.37 16.48 0.76
C ALA A 95 -8.15 17.82 1.47
N ALA A 96 -8.88 18.10 2.55
CA ALA A 96 -8.70 19.32 3.33
C ALA A 96 -7.29 19.43 3.93
N VAL A 97 -6.78 18.35 4.53
CA VAL A 97 -5.40 18.28 5.08
C VAL A 97 -4.37 18.47 3.97
N LEU A 98 -4.56 17.88 2.80
CA LEU A 98 -3.66 18.07 1.66
C LEU A 98 -3.59 19.54 1.22
N THR A 99 -4.72 20.25 1.22
CA THR A 99 -4.75 21.69 0.92
C THR A 99 -3.96 22.49 1.95
N LEU A 100 -4.14 22.20 3.24
CA LEU A 100 -3.41 22.87 4.32
C LEU A 100 -1.90 22.61 4.28
N GLU A 101 -1.49 21.38 3.94
CA GLU A 101 -0.07 21.02 3.77
C GLU A 101 0.59 21.72 2.57
N ARG A 102 -0.17 22.10 1.54
CA ARG A 102 0.35 22.86 0.39
C ARG A 102 0.51 24.36 0.65
N GLN A 103 -0.13 24.87 1.69
CA GLN A 103 -0.09 26.28 2.09
C GLN A 103 0.96 26.56 3.18
N ARG A 104 1.61 25.51 3.70
CA ARG A 104 2.75 25.60 4.62
C ARG A 104 4.06 25.73 3.85
#